data_AF-A0A3S1U0H4-F1
#
_entry.id   AF-A0A3S1U0H4-F1
#
_cell.length_a   1.000
_cell.length_b   1.000
_cell.length_c   1.000
_cell.angle_alpha   90.00
_cell.angle_beta   90.00
_cell.angle_gamma   90.00
#
_symmetry.space_group_name_H-M   'P 1'
#
loop_
_entity.id
_entity.type
_entity.pdbx_description
1 polymer ?
#
loop_
_entity_poly.entity_id
_entity_poly.type
_entity_poly.pdbx_seq_one_letter_code
_entity_poly.pdbx_strand_id
1 'polypeptide(L)'
;ASLAYFGKEPKRLTVSESALLVALPQLPEKRRPDRNLKIAHAARDRVLTRMVSSRLLGEREAARAALDDVSDLRRTLPALAAHAAYAMLPKAVPGQPLQLTIRKSVQEGLEQVAKDAATKLGPRLSVAMVLADSRTGDILGEVGSANFFDASRSGWIDMTKIVRSPGSTLKPFIYGLAFEQGLVAQETLIDDSPVDFSGYRPKNFDMGYQGDVSIRQALQLSLNVPAIRVLDAVGPTRLMARFRQAGVSPILPVNEAPGLAIGLGGVGVTLRDLVQLYTGLANGGKTHALHDGTEPANAERTSATILDGQANWQIIDILSGVKPPEGALQRGIAYKTGTSYGYRDAWSVGFDGRYVLGVWVGRPDAGAVPGLSGYVSAAPILFDGFVRSGLAAVPLPGKPPGLFLPRREDLPVPLARFGAGAAGLVQATVTSPAPTIIFPPDGARVDLGTNSVDASPLVLKLQGGRAPFRWLANGKPLVGIDRRRTATWQPDGAGYSTLTVIDAAGRAASVKVFVE
;
A
#
# COMPACT_ATOMS: atom_id res chain seq x y z
N ALA A 1 -23.87 -5.73 -31.52
CA ALA A 1 -24.10 -7.06 -32.15
C ALA A 1 -22.79 -7.71 -32.59
N SER A 2 -21.95 -7.04 -33.38
CA SER A 2 -20.67 -7.57 -33.87
C SER A 2 -19.73 -8.07 -32.76
N LEU A 3 -19.56 -7.29 -31.69
CA LEU A 3 -18.75 -7.70 -30.52
C LEU A 3 -19.35 -8.91 -29.80
N ALA A 4 -20.68 -8.95 -29.63
CA ALA A 4 -21.36 -10.01 -28.89
C ALA A 4 -21.36 -11.36 -29.60
N TYR A 5 -21.33 -11.41 -30.94
CA TYR A 5 -21.28 -12.68 -31.68
C TYR A 5 -19.87 -13.03 -32.15
N PHE A 6 -19.06 -12.04 -32.53
CA PHE A 6 -17.78 -12.29 -33.18
C PHE A 6 -16.58 -11.71 -32.45
N GLY A 7 -16.77 -10.84 -31.44
CA GLY A 7 -15.67 -10.13 -30.79
C GLY A 7 -14.96 -9.14 -31.72
N LYS A 8 -15.62 -8.73 -32.81
CA LYS A 8 -15.07 -7.87 -33.86
C LYS A 8 -15.82 -6.54 -33.94
N GLU A 9 -15.08 -5.50 -34.29
CA GLU A 9 -15.68 -4.22 -34.71
C GLU A 9 -16.42 -4.41 -36.05
N PRO A 10 -17.51 -3.66 -36.33
CA PRO A 10 -18.30 -3.83 -37.56
C PRO A 10 -17.46 -3.79 -38.84
N LYS A 11 -16.42 -2.95 -38.90
CA LYS A 11 -15.50 -2.82 -40.05
C LYS A 11 -14.61 -4.05 -40.29
N ARG A 12 -14.56 -5.00 -39.35
CA ARG A 12 -13.73 -6.21 -39.41
C ARG A 12 -14.55 -7.49 -39.64
N LEU A 13 -15.85 -7.37 -39.86
CA LEU A 13 -16.72 -8.52 -40.11
C LEU A 13 -16.47 -9.07 -41.51
N THR A 14 -16.51 -10.40 -41.64
CA THR A 14 -16.56 -11.04 -42.96
C THR A 14 -17.93 -10.84 -43.61
N VAL A 15 -18.03 -11.18 -44.90
CA VAL A 15 -19.31 -11.16 -45.62
C VAL A 15 -20.32 -12.11 -44.97
N SER A 16 -19.89 -13.31 -44.55
CA SER A 16 -20.74 -14.28 -43.86
C SER A 16 -21.28 -13.75 -42.53
N GLU A 17 -20.39 -13.17 -41.72
CA GLU A 17 -20.72 -12.57 -40.43
C GLU A 17 -21.69 -11.38 -40.58
N SER A 18 -21.45 -10.54 -41.60
CA SER A 18 -22.30 -9.40 -41.92
C SER A 18 -23.70 -9.85 -42.37
N ALA A 19 -23.76 -10.85 -43.24
CA ALA A 19 -25.03 -11.43 -43.70
C ALA A 19 -25.84 -12.03 -42.55
N LEU A 20 -25.17 -12.67 -41.58
CA LEU A 20 -25.84 -13.16 -40.38
C LEU A 20 -26.43 -12.02 -39.57
N LEU A 21 -25.66 -10.95 -39.27
CA LEU A 21 -26.16 -9.82 -38.47
C LEU A 21 -27.31 -9.06 -39.15
N VAL A 22 -27.34 -8.99 -40.48
CA VAL A 22 -28.48 -8.43 -41.23
C VAL A 22 -29.73 -9.31 -41.10
N ALA A 23 -29.55 -10.63 -40.94
CA ALA A 23 -30.66 -11.57 -40.82
C ALA A 23 -31.33 -11.55 -39.44
N LEU A 24 -30.63 -11.17 -38.37
CA LEU A 24 -31.12 -11.27 -37.00
C LEU A 24 -32.33 -10.35 -36.68
N PRO A 25 -32.34 -9.04 -37.03
CA PRO A 25 -33.36 -8.09 -36.56
C PRO A 25 -34.80 -8.44 -36.95
N GLN A 26 -35.02 -9.20 -38.03
CA GLN A 26 -36.36 -9.62 -38.44
C GLN A 26 -37.01 -10.59 -37.46
N LEU A 27 -36.21 -11.44 -36.80
CA LEU A 27 -36.68 -12.44 -35.84
C LEU A 27 -35.61 -12.62 -34.75
N PRO A 28 -35.38 -11.60 -33.91
CA PRO A 28 -34.17 -11.48 -33.09
C PRO A 28 -34.03 -12.56 -32.03
N GLU A 29 -35.12 -13.25 -31.63
CA GLU A 29 -35.07 -14.41 -30.73
C GLU A 29 -35.03 -15.75 -31.49
N LYS A 30 -35.85 -15.91 -32.54
CA LYS A 30 -35.90 -17.17 -33.30
C LYS A 30 -34.65 -17.41 -34.16
N ARG A 31 -33.93 -16.36 -34.53
CA ARG A 31 -32.69 -16.43 -35.32
C ARG A 31 -31.42 -16.30 -34.48
N ARG A 32 -31.52 -16.31 -33.15
CA ARG A 32 -30.35 -16.31 -32.27
C ARG A 32 -29.46 -17.51 -32.55
N PRO A 33 -28.20 -17.32 -32.99
CA PRO A 33 -27.28 -18.43 -33.25
C PRO A 33 -27.08 -19.32 -32.02
N ASP A 34 -27.01 -18.71 -30.84
CA ASP A 34 -26.79 -19.35 -29.55
C ASP A 34 -27.99 -20.14 -29.00
N ARG A 35 -29.15 -20.04 -29.67
CA ARG A 35 -30.37 -20.78 -29.30
C ARG A 35 -30.92 -21.63 -30.44
N ASN A 36 -30.74 -21.19 -31.68
CA ASN A 36 -31.40 -21.69 -32.88
C ASN A 36 -30.42 -21.70 -34.08
N LEU A 37 -29.27 -22.36 -33.92
CA LEU A 37 -28.17 -22.34 -34.89
C LEU A 37 -28.59 -22.63 -36.33
N LYS A 38 -29.38 -23.69 -36.57
CA LYS A 38 -29.85 -24.07 -37.91
C LYS A 38 -30.70 -22.97 -38.57
N ILE A 39 -31.56 -22.32 -37.79
CA ILE A 39 -32.42 -21.24 -38.28
C ILE A 39 -31.57 -20.01 -38.62
N ALA A 40 -30.57 -19.71 -37.78
CA ALA A 40 -29.63 -18.61 -37.99
C ALA A 40 -28.79 -18.82 -39.27
N HIS A 41 -28.27 -20.03 -39.47
CA HIS A 41 -27.53 -20.45 -40.66
C HIS A 41 -28.37 -20.27 -41.94
N ALA A 42 -29.58 -20.85 -41.97
CA ALA A 42 -30.47 -20.69 -43.11
C ALA A 42 -30.87 -19.22 -43.35
N ALA A 43 -30.94 -18.40 -42.30
CA ALA A 43 -31.24 -16.98 -42.42
C ALA A 43 -30.09 -16.18 -43.03
N ARG A 44 -28.84 -16.47 -42.64
CA ARG A 44 -27.65 -15.91 -43.29
C ARG A 44 -27.60 -16.30 -44.76
N ASP A 45 -27.80 -17.57 -45.09
CA ASP A 45 -27.71 -18.05 -46.49
C ASP A 45 -28.72 -17.33 -47.38
N ARG A 46 -29.94 -17.12 -46.89
CA ARG A 46 -30.95 -16.31 -47.59
C ARG A 46 -30.50 -14.86 -47.84
N VAL A 47 -29.75 -14.25 -46.91
CA VAL A 47 -29.19 -12.91 -47.12
C VAL A 47 -28.13 -12.93 -48.22
N LEU A 48 -27.21 -13.91 -48.20
CA LEU A 48 -26.20 -14.08 -49.24
C LEU A 48 -26.83 -14.24 -50.63
N THR A 49 -27.84 -15.10 -50.76
CA THR A 49 -28.59 -15.28 -52.02
C THR A 49 -29.24 -13.99 -52.50
N ARG A 50 -29.82 -13.19 -51.59
CA ARG A 50 -30.43 -11.90 -51.93
C ARG A 50 -29.41 -10.84 -52.34
N MET A 51 -28.21 -10.87 -51.75
CA MET A 51 -27.13 -9.96 -52.14
C MET A 51 -26.66 -10.25 -53.57
N VAL A 52 -26.57 -11.53 -53.95
CA VAL A 52 -26.28 -11.96 -55.32
C VAL A 52 -27.38 -11.51 -56.28
N SER A 53 -28.66 -11.80 -55.97
CA SER A 53 -29.78 -11.42 -56.85
C SER A 53 -29.90 -9.91 -57.03
N SER A 54 -29.46 -9.13 -56.04
CA SER A 54 -29.44 -7.66 -56.07
C SER A 54 -28.15 -7.09 -56.68
N ARG A 55 -27.24 -7.93 -57.19
CA ARG A 55 -25.93 -7.55 -57.76
C ARG A 55 -25.01 -6.79 -56.80
N LEU A 56 -25.19 -6.98 -55.49
CA LEU A 56 -24.36 -6.38 -54.44
C LEU A 56 -23.14 -7.24 -54.08
N LEU A 57 -23.15 -8.52 -54.45
CA LEU A 57 -22.11 -9.50 -54.16
C LEU A 57 -21.99 -10.49 -55.33
N GLY A 58 -20.77 -10.88 -55.71
CA GLY A 58 -20.56 -11.88 -56.75
C GLY A 58 -20.91 -13.30 -56.29
N GLU A 59 -21.35 -14.17 -57.20
CA GLU A 59 -21.73 -15.56 -56.88
C GLU A 59 -20.61 -16.36 -56.21
N ARG A 60 -19.38 -16.25 -56.70
CA ARG A 60 -18.21 -16.94 -56.12
C ARG A 60 -17.92 -16.48 -54.70
N GLU A 61 -18.09 -15.20 -54.42
CA GLU A 61 -17.85 -14.62 -53.11
C GLU A 61 -18.95 -15.03 -52.12
N ALA A 62 -20.21 -15.04 -52.55
CA ALA A 62 -21.33 -15.54 -51.78
C ALA A 62 -21.20 -17.02 -51.44
N ALA A 63 -20.81 -17.85 -52.42
CA ALA A 63 -20.56 -19.27 -52.23
C ALA A 63 -19.43 -19.50 -51.21
N ARG A 64 -18.34 -18.72 -51.31
CA ARG A 64 -17.24 -18.77 -50.33
C ARG A 64 -17.72 -18.37 -48.93
N ALA A 65 -18.47 -17.29 -48.79
CA ALA A 65 -18.99 -16.83 -47.50
C ALA A 65 -19.98 -17.84 -46.86
N ALA A 66 -20.73 -18.57 -47.68
CA ALA A 66 -21.66 -19.61 -47.19
C ALA A 66 -20.94 -20.82 -46.59
N LEU A 67 -19.65 -21.04 -46.91
CA LEU A 67 -18.83 -22.09 -46.32
C LEU A 67 -18.36 -21.77 -44.90
N ASP A 68 -18.37 -20.50 -44.50
CA ASP A 68 -18.00 -20.12 -43.14
C ASP A 68 -19.05 -20.67 -42.15
N ASP A 69 -18.62 -21.26 -41.04
CA ASP A 69 -19.53 -21.70 -40.00
C ASP A 69 -20.21 -20.53 -39.29
N VAL A 70 -21.48 -20.72 -38.90
CA VAL A 70 -22.14 -19.82 -37.96
C VAL A 70 -21.76 -20.24 -36.54
N SER A 71 -21.14 -19.34 -35.78
CA SER A 71 -20.88 -19.61 -34.36
C SER A 71 -22.16 -19.53 -33.55
N ASP A 72 -22.38 -20.52 -32.68
CA ASP A 72 -23.41 -20.52 -31.64
C ASP A 72 -22.96 -19.80 -30.36
N LEU A 73 -21.74 -19.25 -30.32
CA LEU A 73 -21.22 -18.57 -29.15
C LEU A 73 -21.71 -17.12 -29.09
N ARG A 74 -22.42 -16.79 -28.02
CA ARG A 74 -22.65 -15.41 -27.62
C ARG A 74 -21.61 -14.99 -26.58
N ARG A 75 -20.65 -14.17 -27.02
CA ARG A 75 -19.59 -13.60 -26.20
C ARG A 75 -20.14 -12.54 -25.25
N THR A 76 -19.55 -12.48 -24.05
CA THR A 76 -19.76 -11.36 -23.13
C THR A 76 -19.21 -10.07 -23.74
N LEU A 77 -19.91 -8.96 -23.54
CA LEU A 77 -19.38 -7.67 -23.95
C LEU A 77 -18.17 -7.33 -23.09
N PRO A 78 -17.10 -6.74 -23.67
CA PRO A 78 -15.99 -6.21 -22.88
C PRO A 78 -16.51 -5.22 -21.85
N ALA A 79 -16.14 -5.41 -20.59
CA ALA A 79 -16.56 -4.58 -19.45
C ALA A 79 -15.33 -4.00 -18.73
N LEU A 80 -14.49 -3.31 -19.50
CA LEU A 80 -13.31 -2.62 -18.96
C LEU A 80 -13.75 -1.41 -18.13
N ALA A 81 -12.97 -1.10 -17.10
CA ALA A 81 -13.20 -0.01 -16.16
C ALA A 81 -14.63 -0.02 -15.58
N ALA A 82 -15.14 -1.22 -15.24
CA ALA A 82 -16.54 -1.41 -14.86
C ALA A 82 -17.01 -0.47 -13.74
N HIS A 83 -16.17 -0.21 -12.74
CA HIS A 83 -16.47 0.74 -11.66
C HIS A 83 -16.62 2.19 -12.16
N ALA A 84 -15.67 2.69 -12.93
CA ALA A 84 -15.72 4.03 -13.51
C ALA A 84 -16.90 4.17 -14.49
N ALA A 85 -17.12 3.16 -15.33
CA ALA A 85 -18.25 3.11 -16.25
C ALA A 85 -19.59 3.15 -15.49
N TYR A 86 -19.72 2.37 -14.41
CA TYR A 86 -20.92 2.36 -13.56
C TYR A 86 -21.15 3.72 -12.89
N ALA A 87 -20.09 4.36 -12.38
CA ALA A 87 -20.16 5.70 -11.79
C ALA A 87 -20.58 6.78 -12.78
N MET A 88 -20.31 6.61 -14.08
CA MET A 88 -20.74 7.54 -15.14
C MET A 88 -22.18 7.34 -15.62
N LEU A 89 -22.80 6.19 -15.36
CA LEU A 89 -24.16 5.90 -15.86
C LEU A 89 -25.18 6.99 -15.51
N PRO A 90 -25.21 7.57 -14.28
CA PRO A 90 -26.16 8.64 -13.96
C PRO A 90 -25.93 9.93 -14.76
N LYS A 91 -24.74 10.12 -15.34
CA LYS A 91 -24.36 11.29 -16.14
C LYS A 91 -24.51 11.06 -17.64
N ALA A 92 -24.90 9.85 -18.05
CA ALA A 92 -25.03 9.51 -19.46
C ALA A 92 -26.19 10.28 -20.10
N VAL A 93 -25.87 11.11 -21.10
CA VAL A 93 -26.86 11.72 -21.98
C VAL A 93 -26.96 10.87 -23.26
N PRO A 94 -28.16 10.39 -23.64
CA PRO A 94 -28.33 9.63 -24.87
C PRO A 94 -27.73 10.34 -26.08
N GLY A 95 -26.88 9.63 -26.82
CA GLY A 95 -26.22 10.16 -28.03
C GLY A 95 -24.95 10.99 -27.77
N GLN A 96 -24.60 11.31 -26.52
CA GLN A 96 -23.32 11.94 -26.19
C GLN A 96 -22.31 10.92 -25.69
N PRO A 97 -21.06 10.92 -26.21
CA PRO A 97 -20.03 10.03 -25.70
C PRO A 97 -19.62 10.46 -24.29
N LEU A 98 -19.53 9.48 -23.39
CA LEU A 98 -18.89 9.67 -22.10
C LEU A 98 -17.37 9.59 -22.29
N GLN A 99 -16.64 10.60 -21.81
CA GLN A 99 -15.20 10.66 -21.93
C GLN A 99 -14.54 10.51 -20.56
N LEU A 100 -13.75 9.44 -20.41
CA LEU A 100 -12.86 9.20 -19.28
C LEU A 100 -11.42 9.47 -19.71
N THR A 101 -10.53 9.68 -18.73
CA THR A 101 -9.08 9.75 -18.97
C THR A 101 -8.44 8.37 -19.13
N ILE A 102 -9.19 7.31 -18.81
CA ILE A 102 -8.71 5.92 -18.81
C ILE A 102 -8.28 5.50 -20.22
N ARG A 103 -7.04 5.01 -20.32
CA ARG A 103 -6.49 4.45 -21.55
C ARG A 103 -6.78 2.97 -21.62
N LYS A 104 -7.49 2.56 -22.68
CA LYS A 104 -7.90 1.15 -22.90
C LYS A 104 -6.76 0.14 -22.69
N SER A 105 -5.61 0.33 -23.33
CA SER A 105 -4.49 -0.62 -23.25
C SER A 105 -3.91 -0.75 -21.83
N VAL A 106 -3.87 0.37 -21.09
CA VAL A 106 -3.44 0.39 -19.70
C VAL A 106 -4.45 -0.37 -18.85
N GLN A 107 -5.73 -0.06 -19.01
CA GLN A 107 -6.81 -0.69 -18.26
C GLN A 107 -6.84 -2.21 -18.46
N GLU A 108 -6.73 -2.68 -19.70
CA GLU A 108 -6.67 -4.12 -20.03
C GLU A 108 -5.49 -4.80 -19.32
N GLY A 109 -4.31 -4.16 -19.32
CA GLY A 109 -3.13 -4.65 -18.63
C GLY A 109 -3.32 -4.75 -17.11
N LEU A 110 -3.84 -3.70 -16.49
CA LEU A 110 -4.07 -3.64 -15.04
C LEU A 110 -5.17 -4.61 -14.58
N GLU A 111 -6.29 -4.71 -15.29
CA GLU A 111 -7.34 -5.68 -14.93
C GLU A 111 -6.82 -7.11 -15.01
N GLN A 112 -5.99 -7.43 -16.01
CA GLN A 112 -5.37 -8.74 -16.08
C GLN A 112 -4.42 -8.99 -14.90
N VAL A 113 -3.61 -8.00 -14.50
CA VAL A 113 -2.76 -8.10 -13.30
C VAL A 113 -3.59 -8.33 -12.04
N ALA A 114 -4.68 -7.58 -11.85
CA ALA A 114 -5.55 -7.74 -10.69
C ALA A 114 -6.18 -9.14 -10.64
N LYS A 115 -6.64 -9.66 -11.78
CA LYS A 115 -7.21 -11.00 -11.91
C LYS A 115 -6.20 -12.10 -11.62
N ASP A 116 -5.00 -12.00 -12.19
CA ASP A 116 -3.91 -12.97 -11.96
C ASP A 116 -3.50 -12.96 -10.47
N ALA A 117 -3.38 -11.79 -9.87
CA ALA A 117 -3.03 -11.62 -8.47
C ALA A 117 -4.11 -12.16 -7.51
N ALA A 118 -5.38 -11.82 -7.73
CA ALA A 118 -6.48 -12.28 -6.88
C ALA A 118 -6.63 -13.81 -6.90
N THR A 119 -6.32 -14.46 -8.03
CA THR A 119 -6.25 -15.93 -8.11
C THR A 119 -5.18 -16.48 -7.19
N LYS A 120 -3.97 -15.91 -7.21
CA LYS A 120 -2.82 -16.35 -6.38
C LYS A 120 -3.02 -16.09 -4.89
N LEU A 121 -3.64 -14.98 -4.53
CA LEU A 121 -3.87 -14.56 -3.14
C LEU A 121 -4.89 -15.43 -2.40
N GLY A 122 -5.71 -16.19 -3.12
CA GLY A 122 -6.75 -17.04 -2.54
C GLY A 122 -8.09 -16.30 -2.37
N PRO A 123 -9.14 -16.97 -1.86
CA PRO A 123 -10.51 -16.47 -1.88
C PRO A 123 -10.73 -15.25 -0.95
N ARG A 124 -11.72 -14.41 -1.26
CA ARG A 124 -12.15 -13.21 -0.49
C ARG A 124 -11.21 -12.01 -0.48
N LEU A 125 -9.93 -12.17 -0.83
CA LEU A 125 -9.02 -11.04 -1.03
C LEU A 125 -9.37 -10.29 -2.31
N SER A 126 -9.38 -8.97 -2.26
CA SER A 126 -9.55 -8.11 -3.42
C SER A 126 -8.26 -7.34 -3.69
N VAL A 127 -8.13 -6.85 -4.91
CA VAL A 127 -7.00 -6.06 -5.39
C VAL A 127 -7.56 -4.80 -6.03
N ALA A 128 -7.00 -3.65 -5.67
CA ALA A 128 -7.32 -2.39 -6.29
C ALA A 128 -6.05 -1.69 -6.78
N MET A 129 -6.16 -0.94 -7.86
CA MET A 129 -5.05 -0.23 -8.48
C MET A 129 -5.48 1.11 -9.05
N VAL A 130 -4.62 2.12 -8.93
CA VAL A 130 -4.78 3.43 -9.57
C VAL A 130 -3.45 3.80 -10.23
N LEU A 131 -3.44 3.95 -11.56
CA LEU A 131 -2.31 4.45 -12.33
C LEU A 131 -2.60 5.88 -12.79
N ALA A 132 -1.75 6.83 -12.42
CA ALA A 132 -1.92 8.25 -12.73
C ALA A 132 -0.70 8.85 -13.45
N ASP A 133 -0.96 9.87 -14.27
CA ASP A 133 0.07 10.77 -14.81
C ASP A 133 0.36 11.88 -13.80
N SER A 134 1.59 11.93 -13.28
CA SER A 134 1.96 12.90 -12.24
C SER A 134 1.94 14.35 -12.70
N ARG A 135 2.00 14.60 -14.02
CA ARG A 135 2.07 15.95 -14.59
C ARG A 135 0.71 16.57 -14.86
N THR A 136 -0.32 15.74 -15.07
CA THR A 136 -1.66 16.21 -15.43
C THR A 136 -2.70 15.93 -14.36
N GLY A 137 -2.50 14.90 -13.54
CA GLY A 137 -3.51 14.39 -12.62
C GLY A 137 -4.47 13.37 -13.26
N ASP A 138 -4.28 13.03 -14.54
CA ASP A 138 -5.16 12.09 -15.25
C ASP A 138 -4.96 10.67 -14.69
N ILE A 139 -6.07 10.03 -14.31
CA ILE A 139 -6.09 8.60 -14.00
C ILE A 139 -6.11 7.83 -15.34
N LEU A 140 -5.00 7.17 -15.65
CA LEU A 140 -4.82 6.43 -16.91
C LEU A 140 -5.37 5.00 -16.84
N GLY A 141 -5.51 4.44 -15.65
CA GLY A 141 -6.13 3.14 -15.41
C GLY A 141 -6.56 3.00 -13.96
N GLU A 142 -7.72 2.40 -13.75
CA GLU A 142 -8.33 2.26 -12.43
C GLU A 142 -9.05 0.93 -12.28
N VAL A 143 -8.64 0.17 -11.28
CA VAL A 143 -9.21 -1.14 -10.95
C VAL A 143 -9.73 -1.08 -9.51
N GLY A 144 -11.05 -0.99 -9.35
CA GLY A 144 -11.70 -0.99 -8.03
C GLY A 144 -11.75 -2.36 -7.34
N SER A 145 -11.68 -3.43 -8.12
CA SER A 145 -11.64 -4.81 -7.65
C SER A 145 -11.12 -5.72 -8.77
N ALA A 146 -10.66 -6.92 -8.42
CA ALA A 146 -10.12 -7.87 -9.40
C ALA A 146 -11.16 -8.35 -10.43
N ASN A 147 -12.44 -8.32 -10.08
CA ASN A 147 -13.56 -8.58 -10.98
C ASN A 147 -14.83 -7.95 -10.38
N PHE A 148 -15.43 -7.01 -11.11
CA PHE A 148 -16.65 -6.30 -10.69
C PHE A 148 -17.81 -7.25 -10.35
N PHE A 149 -17.94 -8.36 -11.08
CA PHE A 149 -19.05 -9.30 -10.94
C PHE A 149 -18.76 -10.47 -9.98
N ASP A 150 -17.59 -10.51 -9.33
CA ASP A 150 -17.25 -11.57 -8.38
C ASP A 150 -17.83 -11.27 -6.98
N ALA A 151 -19.00 -11.86 -6.71
CA ALA A 151 -19.67 -11.69 -5.43
C ALA A 151 -18.88 -12.26 -4.23
N SER A 152 -18.05 -13.28 -4.45
CA SER A 152 -17.26 -13.92 -3.37
C SER A 152 -16.18 -13.00 -2.79
N ARG A 153 -15.83 -11.95 -3.55
CA ARG A 153 -14.84 -10.92 -3.18
C ARG A 153 -15.46 -9.54 -3.07
N SER A 154 -16.79 -9.44 -3.01
CA SER A 154 -17.52 -8.17 -3.02
C SER A 154 -17.08 -7.26 -4.16
N GLY A 155 -16.98 -7.82 -5.37
CA GLY A 155 -16.41 -7.16 -6.55
C GLY A 155 -17.04 -5.81 -6.92
N TRP A 156 -18.29 -5.58 -6.54
CA TRP A 156 -19.00 -4.32 -6.76
C TRP A 156 -18.51 -3.17 -5.87
N ILE A 157 -17.66 -3.43 -4.86
CA ILE A 157 -17.06 -2.39 -4.02
C ILE A 157 -15.81 -1.83 -4.72
N ASP A 158 -15.83 -0.54 -5.02
CA ASP A 158 -14.69 0.17 -5.58
C ASP A 158 -13.66 0.51 -4.48
N MET A 159 -12.73 -0.42 -4.23
CA MET A 159 -11.72 -0.27 -3.19
C MET A 159 -10.71 0.86 -3.46
N THR A 160 -10.74 1.52 -4.62
CA THR A 160 -9.91 2.71 -4.87
C THR A 160 -10.41 3.93 -4.09
N LYS A 161 -11.70 3.95 -3.75
CA LYS A 161 -12.42 5.04 -3.06
C LYS A 161 -12.79 4.71 -1.62
N ILE A 162 -12.50 3.50 -1.15
CA ILE A 162 -12.79 3.10 0.23
C ILE A 162 -11.68 3.59 1.16
N VAL A 163 -12.09 4.22 2.25
CA VAL A 163 -11.20 4.72 3.30
C VAL A 163 -10.62 3.54 4.08
N ARG A 164 -9.29 3.53 4.17
CA ARG A 164 -8.51 2.48 4.84
C ARG A 164 -7.29 3.07 5.53
N SER A 165 -6.70 2.32 6.46
CA SER A 165 -5.45 2.73 7.09
C SER A 165 -4.30 2.62 6.08
N PRO A 166 -3.52 3.70 5.85
CA PRO A 166 -2.39 3.68 4.92
C PRO A 166 -1.18 2.90 5.44
N GLY A 167 -1.16 2.57 6.73
CA GLY A 167 0.02 2.02 7.40
C GLY A 167 1.25 2.91 7.20
N SER A 168 2.36 2.30 6.77
CA SER A 168 3.65 2.98 6.60
C SER A 168 3.81 3.78 5.29
N THR A 169 2.80 3.88 4.43
CA THR A 169 2.93 4.63 3.16
C THR A 169 3.06 6.14 3.35
N LEU A 170 2.76 6.68 4.55
CA LEU A 170 2.91 8.11 4.83
C LEU A 170 4.33 8.52 5.24
N LYS A 171 5.21 7.57 5.58
CA LYS A 171 6.57 7.85 6.07
C LYS A 171 7.41 8.73 5.13
N PRO A 172 7.38 8.57 3.79
CA PRO A 172 8.13 9.45 2.90
C PRO A 172 7.84 10.95 3.12
N PHE A 173 6.59 11.30 3.42
CA PHE A 173 6.21 12.70 3.69
C PHE A 173 6.67 13.18 5.06
N ILE A 174 6.74 12.30 6.06
CA ILE A 174 7.29 12.62 7.39
C ILE A 174 8.77 13.00 7.27
N TYR A 175 9.56 12.13 6.63
CA TYR A 175 10.99 12.40 6.40
C TYR A 175 11.19 13.58 5.44
N GLY A 176 10.35 13.71 4.41
CA GLY A 176 10.38 14.83 3.47
C GLY A 176 10.24 16.18 4.16
N LEU A 177 9.27 16.32 5.06
CA LEU A 177 9.10 17.55 5.84
C LEU A 177 10.26 17.82 6.80
N ALA A 178 10.95 16.78 7.29
CA ALA A 178 12.13 16.93 8.11
C ALA A 178 13.35 17.38 7.29
N PHE A 179 13.49 16.92 6.05
CA PHE A 179 14.49 17.42 5.10
C PHE A 179 14.24 18.89 4.73
N GLU A 180 12.99 19.24 4.42
CA GLU A 180 12.58 20.61 4.08
C GLU A 180 12.86 21.61 5.21
N GLN A 181 12.74 21.16 6.48
CA GLN A 181 13.06 21.98 7.65
C GLN A 181 14.54 21.95 8.04
N GLY A 182 15.38 21.17 7.34
CA GLY A 182 16.79 21.00 7.69
C GLY A 182 17.01 20.31 9.05
N LEU A 183 16.04 19.51 9.52
CA LEU A 183 16.14 18.78 10.80
C LEU A 183 17.04 17.55 10.70
N VAL A 184 17.15 16.98 9.50
CA VAL A 184 17.90 15.75 9.22
C VAL A 184 18.55 15.82 7.84
N ALA A 185 19.61 15.03 7.65
CA ALA A 185 20.18 14.65 6.37
C ALA A 185 20.06 13.12 6.19
N GLN A 186 20.26 12.62 4.97
CA GLN A 186 20.06 11.19 4.68
C GLN A 186 20.92 10.27 5.58
N GLU A 187 22.13 10.71 5.91
CA GLU A 187 23.08 9.96 6.75
C GLU A 187 23.05 10.35 8.24
N THR A 188 22.12 11.22 8.66
CA THR A 188 21.88 11.53 10.08
C THR A 188 21.53 10.25 10.83
N LEU A 189 22.18 10.00 11.97
CA LEU A 189 21.86 8.84 12.80
C LEU A 189 20.62 9.08 13.66
N ILE A 190 19.83 8.03 13.84
CA ILE A 190 18.65 8.02 14.69
C ILE A 190 18.55 6.68 15.43
N ASP A 191 18.12 6.75 16.68
CA ASP A 191 17.98 5.59 17.57
C ASP A 191 16.63 4.87 17.35
N ASP A 192 16.71 3.61 16.94
CA ASP A 192 15.61 2.65 16.90
C ASP A 192 15.65 1.73 18.12
N SER A 193 15.22 2.23 19.27
CA SER A 193 15.11 1.50 20.53
C SER A 193 13.75 1.73 21.20
N PRO A 194 13.33 0.89 22.18
CA PRO A 194 12.06 1.08 22.86
C PRO A 194 11.94 2.49 23.48
N VAL A 195 10.88 3.19 23.11
CA VAL A 195 10.59 4.56 23.59
C VAL A 195 9.11 4.69 23.92
N ASP A 196 8.80 5.58 24.85
CA ASP A 196 7.46 5.91 25.29
C ASP A 196 7.16 7.39 25.00
N PHE A 197 6.15 7.64 24.18
CA PHE A 197 5.65 8.98 23.88
C PHE A 197 4.37 9.23 24.69
N SER A 198 4.51 9.50 25.98
CA SER A 198 3.40 9.77 26.90
C SER A 198 2.30 8.70 26.87
N GLY A 199 2.69 7.41 26.91
CA GLY A 199 1.79 6.25 26.88
C GLY A 199 1.74 5.56 25.51
N TYR A 200 2.20 6.22 24.44
CA TYR A 200 2.28 5.62 23.10
C TYR A 200 3.64 4.94 22.87
N ARG A 201 3.62 3.62 22.69
CA ARG A 201 4.82 2.78 22.55
C ARG A 201 4.83 2.07 21.18
N PRO A 202 5.30 2.73 20.11
CA PRO A 202 5.37 2.11 18.78
C PRO A 202 6.37 0.94 18.79
N LYS A 203 6.03 -0.12 18.06
CA LYS A 203 6.91 -1.29 17.83
C LYS A 203 7.17 -1.43 16.35
N ASN A 204 8.36 -1.89 15.96
CA ASN A 204 8.66 -2.20 14.57
C ASN A 204 7.80 -3.37 14.06
N PHE A 205 7.51 -3.33 12.77
CA PHE A 205 6.74 -4.37 12.09
C PHE A 205 7.63 -5.58 11.84
N ASP A 206 7.32 -6.72 12.45
CA ASP A 206 7.98 -8.03 12.30
C ASP A 206 9.52 -8.05 12.49
N MET A 207 10.11 -6.97 13.02
CA MET A 207 11.54 -6.85 13.29
C MET A 207 11.80 -6.45 14.74
N GLY A 208 12.94 -6.90 15.27
CA GLY A 208 13.50 -6.33 16.49
C GLY A 208 13.96 -4.89 16.29
N TYR A 209 14.30 -4.23 17.40
CA TYR A 209 14.97 -2.93 17.39
C TYR A 209 16.35 -3.04 16.75
N GLN A 210 16.70 -2.09 15.89
CA GLN A 210 17.93 -2.05 15.11
C GLN A 210 19.04 -1.22 15.77
N GLY A 211 18.72 -0.45 16.83
CA GLY A 211 19.66 0.48 17.45
C GLY A 211 19.93 1.69 16.55
N ASP A 212 21.17 2.14 16.47
CA ASP A 212 21.54 3.29 15.66
C ASP A 212 21.52 2.97 14.15
N VAL A 213 20.66 3.67 13.41
CA VAL A 213 20.54 3.57 11.96
C VAL A 213 20.57 4.97 11.32
N SER A 214 20.91 5.07 10.04
CA SER A 214 20.74 6.34 9.33
C SER A 214 19.27 6.59 8.94
N ILE A 215 18.91 7.85 8.68
CA ILE A 215 17.57 8.21 8.17
C ILE A 215 17.25 7.45 6.86
N ARG A 216 18.24 7.31 5.97
CA ARG A 216 18.13 6.48 4.75
C ARG A 216 17.73 5.05 5.09
N GLN A 217 18.47 4.40 5.99
CA GLN A 217 18.20 3.02 6.41
C GLN A 217 16.83 2.91 7.08
N ALA A 218 16.49 3.84 7.96
CA ALA A 218 15.22 3.84 8.69
C ALA A 218 14.01 3.91 7.74
N LEU A 219 14.07 4.72 6.68
CA LEU A 219 13.00 4.80 5.68
C LEU A 219 12.98 3.58 4.75
N GLN A 220 14.14 3.07 4.31
CA GLN A 220 14.23 1.87 3.46
C GLN A 220 13.70 0.62 4.16
N LEU A 221 14.08 0.43 5.42
CA LEU A 221 13.59 -0.65 6.28
C LEU A 221 12.20 -0.36 6.85
N SER A 222 11.67 0.85 6.61
CA SER A 222 10.35 1.27 7.08
C SER A 222 10.17 1.11 8.59
N LEU A 223 11.18 1.48 9.38
CA LEU A 223 11.15 1.37 10.85
C LEU A 223 10.12 2.32 11.46
N ASN A 224 9.44 1.86 12.51
CA ASN A 224 8.33 2.59 13.14
C ASN A 224 8.84 3.62 14.15
N VAL A 225 9.80 3.26 15.01
CA VAL A 225 10.28 4.18 16.05
C VAL A 225 10.96 5.42 15.45
N PRO A 226 11.93 5.31 14.52
CA PRO A 226 12.54 6.48 13.89
C PRO A 226 11.52 7.39 13.20
N ALA A 227 10.54 6.81 12.51
CA ALA A 227 9.50 7.58 11.82
C ALA A 227 8.65 8.39 12.82
N ILE A 228 8.31 7.82 13.98
CA ILE A 228 7.57 8.53 15.01
C ILE A 228 8.42 9.62 15.69
N ARG A 229 9.70 9.36 15.95
CA ARG A 229 10.63 10.38 16.48
C ARG A 229 10.72 11.58 15.53
N VAL A 230 10.81 11.35 14.23
CA VAL A 230 10.84 12.43 13.23
C VAL A 230 9.50 13.15 13.14
N LEU A 231 8.39 12.41 13.19
CA LEU A 231 7.04 13.01 13.17
C LEU A 231 6.79 13.92 14.39
N ASP A 232 7.29 13.53 15.56
CA ASP A 232 7.19 14.32 16.79
C ASP A 232 7.88 15.69 16.63
N ALA A 233 9.08 15.71 16.03
CA ALA A 233 9.79 16.97 15.76
C ALA A 233 9.15 17.80 14.63
N VAL A 234 8.64 17.17 13.57
CA VAL A 234 7.99 17.86 12.44
C VAL A 234 6.62 18.41 12.81
N GLY A 235 5.89 17.69 13.67
CA GLY A 235 4.53 17.99 14.11
C GLY A 235 3.45 17.31 13.25
N PRO A 236 2.59 16.43 13.84
CA PRO A 236 1.47 15.80 13.14
C PRO A 236 0.51 16.77 12.44
N THR A 237 0.24 17.92 13.07
CA THR A 237 -0.64 18.96 12.52
C THR A 237 -0.08 19.54 11.22
N ARG A 238 1.24 19.70 11.11
CA ARG A 238 1.89 20.23 9.90
C ARG A 238 1.79 19.24 8.75
N LEU A 239 1.98 17.95 9.01
CA LEU A 239 1.78 16.89 8.02
C LEU A 239 0.35 16.90 7.48
N MET A 240 -0.65 16.95 8.37
CA MET A 240 -2.05 17.00 7.98
C MET A 240 -2.41 18.27 7.22
N ALA A 241 -1.85 19.43 7.61
CA ALA A 241 -2.04 20.68 6.88
C ALA A 241 -1.47 20.60 5.46
N ARG A 242 -0.30 19.97 5.30
CA ARG A 242 0.32 19.75 3.98
C ARG A 242 -0.55 18.89 3.08
N PHE A 243 -1.13 17.81 3.60
CA PHE A 243 -2.05 16.97 2.84
C PHE A 243 -3.31 17.74 2.41
N ARG A 244 -3.91 18.53 3.32
CA ARG A 244 -5.08 19.36 2.96
C ARG A 244 -4.78 20.38 1.89
N GLN A 245 -3.61 21.02 1.93
CA GLN A 245 -3.14 21.91 0.87
C GLN A 245 -3.02 21.17 -0.48
N ALA A 246 -2.60 19.91 -0.45
CA ALA A 246 -2.56 19.02 -1.60
C ALA A 246 -3.94 18.46 -2.03
N GLY A 247 -5.04 18.96 -1.48
CA GLY A 247 -6.39 18.50 -1.81
C GLY A 247 -6.75 17.12 -1.22
N VAL A 248 -5.92 16.59 -0.32
CA VAL A 248 -6.14 15.30 0.35
C VAL A 248 -6.52 15.57 1.80
N SER A 249 -7.67 15.05 2.24
CA SER A 249 -8.17 15.25 3.61
C SER A 249 -8.28 13.91 4.33
N PRO A 250 -7.19 13.42 4.95
CA PRO A 250 -7.23 12.17 5.69
C PRO A 250 -8.22 12.24 6.86
N ILE A 251 -8.93 11.14 7.10
CA ILE A 251 -10.00 11.03 8.09
C ILE A 251 -9.42 10.55 9.40
N LEU A 252 -9.57 11.37 10.45
CA LEU A 252 -9.22 10.98 11.81
C LEU A 252 -10.41 10.28 12.49
N PRO A 253 -10.15 9.48 13.54
CA PRO A 253 -11.22 9.03 14.42
C PRO A 253 -12.03 10.22 14.96
N VAL A 254 -13.31 9.97 15.26
CA VAL A 254 -14.24 11.02 15.69
C VAL A 254 -13.72 11.70 16.95
N ASN A 255 -13.70 13.04 16.96
CA ASN A 255 -13.24 13.89 18.06
C ASN A 255 -11.74 13.76 18.42
N GLU A 256 -10.91 13.20 17.54
CA GLU A 256 -9.46 13.12 17.77
C GLU A 256 -8.69 14.20 16.99
N ALA A 257 -7.70 14.80 17.64
CA ALA A 257 -6.72 15.67 17.01
C ALA A 257 -5.61 14.85 16.33
N PRO A 258 -4.89 15.39 15.32
CA PRO A 258 -3.73 14.72 14.74
C PRO A 258 -2.66 14.38 15.80
N GLY A 259 -2.48 13.10 16.10
CA GLY A 259 -1.46 12.60 17.01
C GLY A 259 -0.34 11.83 16.29
N LEU A 260 0.64 11.33 17.03
CA LEU A 260 1.76 10.54 16.48
C LEU A 260 1.30 9.26 15.78
N ALA A 261 0.16 8.70 16.16
CA ALA A 261 -0.40 7.49 15.57
C ALA A 261 -0.61 7.60 14.05
N ILE A 262 -0.83 8.80 13.50
CA ILE A 262 -0.97 8.99 12.04
C ILE A 262 0.27 8.53 11.27
N GLY A 263 1.46 8.60 11.89
CA GLY A 263 2.71 8.19 11.26
C GLY A 263 2.80 6.69 10.98
N LEU A 264 2.00 5.88 11.69
CA LEU A 264 1.88 4.44 11.48
C LEU A 264 0.51 4.04 10.90
N GLY A 265 -0.25 5.00 10.38
CA GLY A 265 -1.55 4.75 9.75
C GLY A 265 -2.76 4.83 10.68
N GLY A 266 -2.66 5.52 11.83
CA GLY A 266 -3.79 5.90 12.68
C GLY A 266 -4.70 6.97 12.06
N VAL A 267 -4.91 6.90 10.75
CA VAL A 267 -5.70 7.83 9.93
C VAL A 267 -6.28 7.05 8.75
N GLY A 268 -7.42 7.46 8.22
CA GLY A 268 -8.05 6.89 7.03
C GLY A 268 -7.73 7.68 5.77
N VAL A 269 -7.37 6.99 4.69
CA VAL A 269 -7.22 7.56 3.34
C VAL A 269 -7.75 6.59 2.28
N THR A 270 -8.08 7.10 1.10
CA THR A 270 -8.38 6.25 -0.07
C THR A 270 -7.10 5.90 -0.84
N LEU A 271 -7.18 4.93 -1.76
CA LEU A 271 -6.06 4.65 -2.66
C LEU A 271 -5.79 5.84 -3.59
N ARG A 272 -6.85 6.51 -4.08
CA ARG A 272 -6.71 7.73 -4.87
C ARG A 272 -5.96 8.82 -4.12
N ASP A 273 -6.28 9.05 -2.84
CA ASP A 273 -5.56 10.00 -1.99
C ASP A 273 -4.06 9.69 -1.93
N LEU A 274 -3.71 8.42 -1.68
CA LEU A 274 -2.31 8.01 -1.63
C LEU A 274 -1.61 8.23 -2.97
N VAL A 275 -2.23 7.86 -4.09
CA VAL A 275 -1.64 8.09 -5.42
C VAL A 275 -1.46 9.59 -5.70
N GLN A 276 -2.44 10.43 -5.32
CA GLN A 276 -2.35 11.89 -5.48
C GLN A 276 -1.20 12.50 -4.67
N LEU A 277 -0.91 11.99 -3.48
CA LEU A 277 0.24 12.45 -2.71
C LEU A 277 1.56 12.02 -3.39
N TYR A 278 1.62 10.81 -3.93
CA TYR A 278 2.81 10.28 -4.60
C TYR A 278 3.03 10.87 -6.00
N THR A 279 2.00 11.42 -6.67
CA THR A 279 2.23 12.24 -7.88
C THR A 279 3.10 13.44 -7.56
N GLY A 280 2.95 14.01 -6.36
CA GLY A 280 3.86 15.03 -5.82
C GLY A 280 5.32 14.58 -5.85
N LEU A 281 5.61 13.33 -5.45
CA LEU A 281 6.99 12.83 -5.46
C LEU A 281 7.55 12.71 -6.88
N ALA A 282 6.76 12.15 -7.80
CA ALA A 282 7.13 11.98 -9.21
C ALA A 282 7.18 13.30 -10.00
N ASN A 283 6.60 14.39 -9.50
CA ASN A 283 6.46 15.68 -10.18
C ASN A 283 7.16 16.82 -9.40
N GLY A 284 8.34 16.53 -8.87
CA GLY A 284 9.22 17.56 -8.28
C GLY A 284 8.66 18.25 -7.04
N GLY A 285 7.81 17.57 -6.28
CA GLY A 285 7.12 18.09 -5.10
C GLY A 285 5.76 18.72 -5.39
N LYS A 286 5.32 18.80 -6.65
CA LYS A 286 4.03 19.40 -7.04
C LYS A 286 2.99 18.33 -7.34
N THR A 287 1.83 18.45 -6.72
CA THR A 287 0.71 17.53 -6.89
C THR A 287 -0.43 18.22 -7.65
N HIS A 288 -1.17 17.41 -8.40
CA HIS A 288 -2.39 17.78 -9.10
C HIS A 288 -3.52 16.93 -8.55
N ALA A 289 -4.71 17.53 -8.38
CA ALA A 289 -5.90 16.76 -8.07
C ALA A 289 -6.13 15.67 -9.13
N LEU A 290 -6.30 14.42 -8.67
CA LEU A 290 -6.54 13.32 -9.59
C LEU A 290 -7.96 13.39 -10.15
N HIS A 291 -8.11 13.06 -11.43
CA HIS A 291 -9.40 12.98 -12.09
C HIS A 291 -9.45 11.83 -13.09
N ASP A 292 -10.59 11.17 -13.19
CA ASP A 292 -10.87 10.13 -14.20
C ASP A 292 -11.85 10.60 -15.29
N GLY A 293 -12.38 11.82 -15.17
CA GLY A 293 -13.44 12.34 -16.02
C GLY A 293 -14.84 12.09 -15.48
N THR A 294 -14.95 11.48 -14.29
CA THR A 294 -16.21 11.33 -13.55
C THR A 294 -16.56 12.55 -12.72
N GLU A 295 -15.69 13.52 -12.61
CA GLU A 295 -15.92 14.77 -11.90
C GLU A 295 -16.80 15.75 -12.73
N PRO A 296 -17.40 16.78 -12.11
CA PRO A 296 -18.05 17.86 -12.87
C PRO A 296 -17.07 18.56 -13.83
N ALA A 297 -17.53 18.94 -15.03
CA ALA A 297 -16.68 19.54 -16.08
C ALA A 297 -15.95 20.83 -15.65
N ASN A 298 -16.45 21.52 -14.63
CA ASN A 298 -15.90 22.75 -14.06
C ASN A 298 -15.13 22.53 -12.75
N ALA A 299 -14.79 21.28 -12.40
CA ALA A 299 -13.95 21.01 -11.23
C ALA A 299 -12.59 21.72 -11.38
N GLU A 300 -12.24 22.57 -10.42
CA GLU A 300 -10.95 23.26 -10.43
C GLU A 300 -9.81 22.26 -10.33
N ARG A 301 -8.89 22.33 -11.28
CA ARG A 301 -7.65 21.55 -11.26
C ARG A 301 -6.66 22.25 -10.34
N THR A 302 -6.76 21.96 -9.04
CA THR A 302 -5.85 22.51 -8.06
C THR A 302 -4.47 21.88 -8.21
N SER A 303 -3.44 22.73 -8.10
CA SER A 303 -2.06 22.30 -7.96
C SER A 303 -1.51 22.83 -6.65
N ALA A 304 -0.73 22.01 -5.97
CA ALA A 304 -0.16 22.34 -4.67
C ALA A 304 1.25 21.76 -4.54
N THR A 305 2.02 22.29 -3.58
CA THR A 305 3.36 21.79 -3.28
C THR A 305 3.31 20.96 -2.00
N ILE A 306 3.62 19.66 -2.12
CA ILE A 306 3.68 18.72 -1.00
C ILE A 306 5.04 18.74 -0.29
N LEU A 307 6.11 18.95 -1.06
CA LEU A 307 7.50 19.04 -0.58
C LEU A 307 8.28 20.01 -1.49
N ASP A 308 9.29 20.69 -0.97
CA ASP A 308 10.25 21.39 -1.81
C ASP A 308 11.04 20.42 -2.72
N GLY A 309 11.70 20.95 -3.76
CA GLY A 309 12.40 20.13 -4.75
C GLY A 309 13.61 19.34 -4.20
N GLN A 310 14.33 19.88 -3.21
CA GLN A 310 15.53 19.22 -2.65
C GLN A 310 15.14 18.11 -1.67
N ALA A 311 14.20 18.37 -0.77
CA ALA A 311 13.61 17.39 0.12
C ALA A 311 12.92 16.27 -0.67
N ASN A 312 12.17 16.63 -1.71
CA ASN A 312 11.54 15.67 -2.60
C ASN A 312 12.58 14.74 -3.25
N TRP A 313 13.64 15.30 -3.83
CA TRP A 313 14.68 14.50 -4.47
C TRP A 313 15.38 13.55 -3.48
N GLN A 314 15.68 14.00 -2.26
CA GLN A 314 16.27 13.14 -1.23
C GLN A 314 15.38 11.94 -0.89
N ILE A 315 14.05 12.12 -0.89
CA ILE A 315 13.10 11.02 -0.71
C ILE A 315 13.12 10.05 -1.89
N ILE A 316 13.12 10.56 -3.13
CA ILE A 316 13.24 9.72 -4.33
C ILE A 316 14.53 8.90 -4.29
N ASP A 317 15.66 9.53 -3.97
CA ASP A 317 16.96 8.87 -3.86
C ASP A 317 16.93 7.73 -2.83
N ILE A 318 16.38 7.95 -1.63
CA ILE A 318 16.23 6.90 -0.62
C ILE A 318 15.34 5.75 -1.12
N LEU A 319 14.17 6.07 -1.69
CA LEU A 319 13.19 5.08 -2.14
C LEU A 319 13.66 4.30 -3.39
N SER A 320 14.51 4.90 -4.22
CA SER A 320 15.12 4.24 -5.38
C SER A 320 16.11 3.14 -4.96
N GLY A 321 16.67 3.24 -3.75
CA GLY A 321 17.53 2.21 -3.15
C GLY A 321 16.79 1.05 -2.49
N VAL A 322 15.45 1.05 -2.45
CA VAL A 322 14.67 -0.08 -1.91
C VAL A 322 14.75 -1.24 -2.89
N LYS A 323 15.25 -2.40 -2.42
CA LYS A 323 15.39 -3.61 -3.24
C LYS A 323 14.01 -4.08 -3.73
N PRO A 324 13.78 -4.20 -5.04
CA PRO A 324 12.53 -4.74 -5.58
C PRO A 324 12.20 -6.14 -5.07
N PRO A 325 10.91 -6.52 -5.06
CA PRO A 325 10.51 -7.88 -4.70
C PRO A 325 11.17 -8.91 -5.61
N GLU A 326 11.39 -10.12 -5.08
CA GLU A 326 12.08 -11.18 -5.81
C GLU A 326 11.35 -11.52 -7.12
N GLY A 327 12.11 -11.67 -8.21
CA GLY A 327 11.57 -11.93 -9.55
C GLY A 327 11.00 -10.71 -10.28
N ALA A 328 10.95 -9.52 -9.67
CA ALA A 328 10.48 -8.32 -10.35
C ALA A 328 11.53 -7.75 -11.33
N LEU A 329 11.05 -7.27 -12.48
CA LEU A 329 11.88 -6.57 -13.46
C LEU A 329 12.35 -5.22 -12.93
N GLN A 330 13.66 -4.97 -13.01
CA GLN A 330 14.27 -3.69 -12.65
C GLN A 330 13.90 -2.62 -13.70
N ARG A 331 12.91 -1.77 -13.40
CA ARG A 331 12.46 -0.67 -14.28
C ARG A 331 12.82 0.74 -13.79
N GLY A 332 13.68 0.85 -12.77
CA GLY A 332 14.00 2.15 -12.16
C GLY A 332 12.81 2.78 -11.45
N ILE A 333 12.02 1.96 -10.74
CA ILE A 333 10.85 2.40 -9.96
C ILE A 333 11.30 2.66 -8.53
N ALA A 334 10.98 3.85 -8.00
CA ALA A 334 11.04 4.12 -6.57
C ALA A 334 9.69 3.76 -5.94
N TYR A 335 9.68 3.10 -4.78
CA TYR A 335 8.41 2.67 -4.18
C TYR A 335 8.46 2.58 -2.66
N LYS A 336 7.26 2.60 -2.06
CA LYS A 336 7.06 2.43 -0.64
C LYS A 336 5.93 1.44 -0.37
N THR A 337 6.20 0.49 0.51
CA THR A 337 5.20 -0.45 1.02
C THR A 337 4.50 0.08 2.27
N GLY A 338 3.30 -0.40 2.53
CA GLY A 338 2.60 -0.18 3.79
C GLY A 338 1.80 -1.41 4.19
N THR A 339 1.72 -1.65 5.49
CA THR A 339 0.83 -2.66 6.06
C THR A 339 0.08 -2.00 7.21
N SER A 340 -1.25 -2.14 7.24
CA SER A 340 -2.06 -1.63 8.34
C SER A 340 -2.00 -2.54 9.57
N TYR A 341 -2.38 -2.00 10.73
CA TYR A 341 -2.43 -2.77 11.96
C TYR A 341 -3.36 -3.99 11.85
N GLY A 342 -2.91 -5.13 12.35
CA GLY A 342 -3.67 -6.39 12.29
C GLY A 342 -3.73 -7.03 10.91
N TYR A 343 -2.82 -6.69 10.00
CA TYR A 343 -2.67 -7.30 8.67
C TYR A 343 -3.97 -7.22 7.84
N ARG A 344 -4.65 -6.07 7.84
CA ARG A 344 -5.94 -5.87 7.14
C ARG A 344 -5.75 -5.33 5.73
N ASP A 345 -4.75 -4.49 5.55
CA ASP A 345 -4.44 -3.80 4.30
C ASP A 345 -2.94 -3.94 3.99
N ALA A 346 -2.64 -4.34 2.76
CA ALA A 346 -1.31 -4.27 2.18
C ALA A 346 -1.31 -3.26 1.04
N TRP A 347 -0.37 -2.32 1.12
CA TRP A 347 -0.20 -1.25 0.15
C TRP A 347 1.18 -1.33 -0.49
N SER A 348 1.24 -0.94 -1.76
CA SER A 348 2.49 -0.56 -2.40
C SER A 348 2.20 0.60 -3.34
N VAL A 349 2.90 1.72 -3.15
CA VAL A 349 2.81 2.88 -4.05
C VAL A 349 4.19 3.14 -4.60
N GLY A 350 4.30 3.18 -5.92
CA GLY A 350 5.57 3.39 -6.61
C GLY A 350 5.42 4.22 -7.85
N PHE A 351 6.55 4.76 -8.31
CA PHE A 351 6.59 5.71 -9.39
C PHE A 351 7.90 5.64 -10.16
N ASP A 352 7.82 6.01 -11.43
CA ASP A 352 8.97 6.39 -12.25
C ASP A 352 9.03 7.92 -12.38
N GLY A 353 9.77 8.47 -13.36
CA GLY A 353 9.86 9.92 -13.57
C GLY A 353 8.57 10.61 -14.05
N ARG A 354 7.45 9.90 -14.20
CA ARG A 354 6.15 10.49 -14.60
C ARG A 354 4.93 9.73 -14.08
N TYR A 355 4.92 8.41 -14.10
CA TYR A 355 3.75 7.61 -13.80
C TYR A 355 3.81 7.09 -12.37
N VAL A 356 2.67 7.17 -11.68
CA VAL A 356 2.51 6.68 -10.31
C VAL A 356 1.47 5.57 -10.33
N LEU A 357 1.82 4.41 -9.76
CA LEU A 357 0.91 3.31 -9.54
C LEU A 357 0.77 3.08 -8.04
N GLY A 358 -0.47 3.08 -7.56
CA GLY A 358 -0.81 2.61 -6.22
C GLY A 358 -1.53 1.27 -6.31
N VAL A 359 -1.19 0.36 -5.40
CA VAL A 359 -1.81 -0.96 -5.26
C VAL A 359 -2.28 -1.15 -3.83
N TRP A 360 -3.51 -1.65 -3.69
CA TRP A 360 -4.07 -2.15 -2.44
C TRP A 360 -4.43 -3.63 -2.57
N VAL A 361 -4.18 -4.39 -1.51
CA VAL A 361 -4.64 -5.77 -1.33
C VAL A 361 -5.22 -5.90 0.07
N GLY A 362 -6.38 -6.53 0.18
CA GLY A 362 -7.00 -6.80 1.47
C GLY A 362 -8.40 -7.35 1.31
N ARG A 363 -9.16 -7.41 2.40
CA ARG A 363 -10.57 -7.82 2.36
C ARG A 363 -11.48 -6.58 2.35
N PRO A 364 -12.52 -6.55 1.51
CA PRO A 364 -13.50 -5.45 1.53
C PRO A 364 -14.25 -5.30 2.84
N ASP A 365 -14.38 -6.37 3.63
CA ASP A 365 -14.96 -6.35 4.99
C ASP A 365 -13.97 -5.91 6.08
N ALA A 366 -12.76 -5.48 5.70
CA ALA A 366 -11.66 -5.13 6.59
C ALA A 366 -11.19 -6.26 7.51
N GLY A 367 -11.53 -7.52 7.25
CA GLY A 367 -11.06 -8.65 8.04
C GLY A 367 -9.52 -8.79 8.05
N ALA A 368 -8.97 -9.25 9.17
CA ALA A 368 -7.53 -9.54 9.28
C ALA A 368 -7.13 -10.71 8.38
N VAL A 369 -5.95 -10.62 7.76
CA VAL A 369 -5.39 -11.65 6.88
C VAL A 369 -3.97 -11.94 7.32
N PRO A 370 -3.74 -12.98 8.15
CA PRO A 370 -2.40 -13.35 8.59
C PRO A 370 -1.44 -13.55 7.40
N GLY A 371 -0.24 -12.98 7.49
CA GLY A 371 0.76 -13.03 6.43
C GLY A 371 0.58 -11.99 5.30
N LEU A 372 -0.52 -11.22 5.31
CA LEU A 372 -0.71 -10.12 4.36
C LEU A 372 0.25 -8.98 4.68
N SER A 373 1.10 -8.61 3.72
CA SER A 373 2.01 -7.48 3.89
C SER A 373 2.22 -6.72 2.58
N GLY A 374 2.53 -5.42 2.68
CA GLY A 374 2.81 -4.59 1.52
C GLY A 374 3.92 -5.15 0.63
N TYR A 375 5.00 -5.69 1.22
CA TYR A 375 6.14 -6.21 0.47
C TYR A 375 5.87 -7.56 -0.20
N VAL A 376 5.19 -8.48 0.48
CA VAL A 376 4.91 -9.83 -0.09
C VAL A 376 3.74 -9.81 -1.06
N SER A 377 2.70 -9.02 -0.77
CA SER A 377 1.44 -9.08 -1.51
C SER A 377 1.26 -7.95 -2.51
N ALA A 378 1.46 -6.70 -2.11
CA ALA A 378 1.16 -5.54 -2.96
C ALA A 378 2.32 -5.13 -3.88
N ALA A 379 3.57 -5.26 -3.43
CA ALA A 379 4.73 -4.87 -4.22
C ALA A 379 4.90 -5.70 -5.52
N PRO A 380 4.76 -7.03 -5.55
CA PRO A 380 4.87 -7.77 -6.81
C PRO A 380 3.82 -7.33 -7.84
N ILE A 381 2.59 -7.07 -7.38
CA ILE A 381 1.49 -6.57 -8.21
C ILE A 381 1.80 -5.18 -8.77
N LEU A 382 2.44 -4.30 -7.99
CA LEU A 382 2.90 -2.98 -8.44
C LEU A 382 3.86 -3.11 -9.62
N PHE A 383 4.89 -3.94 -9.51
CA PHE A 383 5.88 -4.11 -10.57
C PHE A 383 5.28 -4.75 -11.82
N ASP A 384 4.44 -5.78 -11.66
CA ASP A 384 3.68 -6.39 -12.77
C ASP A 384 2.75 -5.38 -13.43
N GLY A 385 2.08 -4.53 -12.65
CA GLY A 385 1.20 -3.47 -13.13
C GLY A 385 1.93 -2.46 -14.01
N PHE A 386 3.12 -2.01 -13.60
CA PHE A 386 3.96 -1.16 -14.44
C PHE A 386 4.32 -1.84 -15.76
N VAL A 387 4.74 -3.11 -15.74
CA VAL A 387 5.10 -3.87 -16.94
C VAL A 387 3.90 -4.01 -17.88
N ARG A 388 2.74 -4.45 -17.36
CA ARG A 388 1.54 -4.72 -18.16
C ARG A 388 0.78 -3.47 -18.58
N SER A 389 1.04 -2.31 -17.97
CA SER A 389 0.48 -1.03 -18.42
C SER A 389 0.88 -0.69 -19.87
N GLY A 390 2.02 -1.22 -20.35
CA GLY A 390 2.57 -0.92 -21.68
C GLY A 390 3.11 0.51 -21.81
N LEU A 391 3.17 1.28 -20.73
CA LEU A 391 3.78 2.61 -20.74
C LEU A 391 5.31 2.50 -20.77
N ALA A 392 5.94 3.33 -21.60
CA ALA A 392 7.38 3.49 -21.62
C ALA A 392 7.87 4.04 -20.27
N ALA A 393 8.91 3.42 -19.72
CA ALA A 393 9.49 3.85 -18.45
C ALA A 393 10.13 5.23 -18.61
N VAL A 394 9.88 6.11 -17.64
CA VAL A 394 10.51 7.43 -17.57
C VAL A 394 11.57 7.41 -16.47
N PRO A 395 12.84 7.73 -16.77
CA PRO A 395 13.89 7.75 -15.76
C PRO A 395 13.55 8.69 -14.60
N LEU A 396 13.89 8.29 -13.37
CA LEU A 396 13.79 9.15 -12.20
C LEU A 396 14.66 10.42 -12.37
N PRO A 397 14.27 11.56 -11.77
CA PRO A 397 15.01 12.80 -11.90
C PRO A 397 16.43 12.67 -11.33
N GLY A 398 17.41 13.23 -12.06
CA GLY A 398 18.79 13.33 -11.60
C GLY A 398 18.94 14.29 -10.41
N LYS A 399 20.09 14.21 -9.74
CA LYS A 399 20.41 15.06 -8.59
C LYS A 399 20.31 16.56 -8.95
N PRO A 400 19.56 17.37 -8.19
CA PRO A 400 19.50 18.81 -8.39
C PRO A 400 20.89 19.44 -8.30
N PRO A 401 21.22 20.42 -9.18
CA PRO A 401 22.46 21.17 -9.09
C PRO A 401 22.60 21.84 -7.71
N GLY A 402 23.79 21.82 -7.14
CA GLY A 402 24.08 22.43 -5.84
C GLY A 402 23.60 21.65 -4.61
N LEU A 403 22.86 20.54 -4.78
CA LEU A 403 22.50 19.68 -3.64
C LEU A 403 23.74 18.94 -3.12
N PHE A 404 24.17 19.33 -1.92
CA PHE A 404 25.23 18.68 -1.17
C PHE A 404 24.68 17.47 -0.41
N LEU A 405 25.27 16.29 -0.64
CA LEU A 405 24.94 15.05 0.06
C LEU A 405 26.13 14.70 0.95
N PRO A 406 26.21 15.25 2.18
CA PRO A 406 27.30 14.97 3.09
C PRO A 406 27.35 13.47 3.37
N ARG A 407 28.57 12.91 3.37
CA ARG A 407 28.79 11.61 4.00
C ARG A 407 28.62 11.77 5.50
N ARG A 408 28.47 10.66 6.21
CA ARG A 408 28.28 10.67 7.66
C ARG A 408 29.37 11.47 8.39
N GLU A 409 30.62 11.32 7.97
CA GLU A 409 31.79 12.02 8.50
C GLU A 409 31.81 13.53 8.21
N ASP A 410 31.10 13.96 7.16
CA ASP A 410 31.04 15.36 6.72
C ASP A 410 29.82 16.11 7.30
N LEU A 411 28.98 15.42 8.09
CA LEU A 411 27.78 16.03 8.68
C LEU A 411 28.17 17.05 9.77
N PRO A 412 27.58 18.25 9.76
CA PRO A 412 27.68 19.17 10.88
C PRO A 412 27.21 18.51 12.18
N VAL A 413 27.82 18.89 13.31
CA VAL A 413 27.48 18.34 14.64
C VAL A 413 25.97 18.28 14.92
N PRO A 414 25.16 19.32 14.61
CA PRO A 414 23.71 19.28 14.84
C PRO A 414 22.97 18.22 14.01
N LEU A 415 23.52 17.80 12.86
CA LEU A 415 22.94 16.82 11.94
C LEU A 415 23.57 15.43 12.03
N ALA A 416 24.64 15.27 12.82
CA ALA A 416 25.29 13.96 12.98
C ALA A 416 24.36 12.94 13.67
N ARG A 417 23.57 13.38 14.65
CA ARG A 417 22.62 12.54 15.39
C ARG A 417 21.33 13.29 15.72
N PHE A 418 20.22 12.77 15.23
CA PHE A 418 18.90 13.30 15.51
C PHE A 418 18.47 13.00 16.96
N GLY A 419 17.86 14.00 17.62
CA GLY A 419 17.39 13.88 19.01
C GLY A 419 18.47 14.08 20.08
N ALA A 420 19.73 14.37 19.70
CA ALA A 420 20.80 14.69 20.64
C ALA A 420 20.69 16.11 21.26
N GLY A 421 19.75 16.94 20.78
CA GLY A 421 19.74 18.39 21.04
C GLY A 421 18.49 19.00 21.70
N ALA A 422 17.53 18.21 22.18
CA ALA A 422 16.31 18.74 22.82
C ALA A 422 16.32 18.67 24.36
N ALA A 423 17.48 18.41 24.97
CA ALA A 423 17.68 18.57 26.41
C ALA A 423 19.17 18.81 26.72
N GLY A 424 19.56 20.09 26.75
CA GLY A 424 20.73 20.54 27.50
C GLY A 424 22.09 20.39 26.80
N LEU A 425 22.91 21.41 27.02
CA LEU A 425 24.35 21.34 27.18
C LEU A 425 24.82 19.94 27.58
N VAL A 426 25.96 19.53 27.04
CA VAL A 426 26.79 18.39 27.47
C VAL A 426 26.66 18.14 28.98
N GLN A 427 25.65 17.35 29.36
CA GLN A 427 25.67 16.59 30.59
C GLN A 427 26.20 15.24 30.17
N ALA A 428 27.50 15.09 30.36
CA ALA A 428 28.17 13.81 30.49
C ALA A 428 27.60 13.06 31.72
N THR A 429 26.31 12.76 31.70
CA THR A 429 25.62 11.81 32.55
C THR A 429 24.41 11.35 31.74
N VAL A 430 24.60 10.30 30.94
CA VAL A 430 23.49 9.44 30.56
C VAL A 430 22.91 8.92 31.86
N THR A 431 21.92 9.60 32.41
CA THR A 431 21.06 9.04 33.45
C THR A 431 20.19 8.03 32.75
N SER A 432 20.75 6.82 32.53
CA SER A 432 19.93 5.66 32.20
C SER A 432 18.75 5.66 33.18
N PRO A 433 17.49 5.56 32.73
CA PRO A 433 16.33 5.54 33.63
C PRO A 433 16.52 4.47 34.72
N ALA A 434 15.86 4.56 35.87
CA ALA A 434 15.95 3.51 36.89
C ALA A 434 15.57 2.13 36.29
N PRO A 435 16.12 1.01 36.78
CA PRO A 435 15.69 -0.29 36.30
C PRO A 435 14.19 -0.48 36.56
N THR A 436 13.49 -1.18 35.67
CA THR A 436 12.08 -1.55 35.82
C THR A 436 11.91 -2.98 35.32
N ILE A 437 11.20 -3.82 36.08
CA ILE A 437 10.92 -5.21 35.68
C ILE A 437 9.71 -5.17 34.74
N ILE A 438 9.92 -5.57 33.48
CA ILE A 438 8.88 -5.58 32.44
C ILE A 438 8.22 -6.95 32.30
N PHE A 439 8.88 -8.00 32.79
CA PHE A 439 8.31 -9.33 32.87
C PHE A 439 8.98 -10.10 34.01
N PRO A 440 8.21 -10.76 34.89
CA PRO A 440 6.74 -10.67 35.00
C PRO A 440 6.28 -9.27 35.47
N PRO A 441 5.07 -8.80 35.10
CA PRO A 441 4.52 -7.56 35.62
C PRO A 441 4.10 -7.71 37.10
N ASP A 442 3.95 -6.58 37.79
CA ASP A 442 3.49 -6.58 39.18
C ASP A 442 2.07 -7.15 39.29
N GLY A 443 1.86 -8.04 40.26
CA GLY A 443 0.61 -8.78 40.47
C GLY A 443 0.37 -9.97 39.52
N ALA A 444 1.34 -10.34 38.67
CA ALA A 444 1.18 -11.47 37.76
C ALA A 444 0.98 -12.80 38.50
N ARG A 445 0.06 -13.63 37.97
CA ARG A 445 -0.06 -15.06 38.31
C ARG A 445 0.63 -15.87 37.23
N VAL A 446 1.59 -16.71 37.61
CA VAL A 446 2.42 -17.48 36.68
C VAL A 446 2.31 -18.95 37.04
N ASP A 447 1.71 -19.74 36.15
CA ASP A 447 1.68 -21.19 36.22
C ASP A 447 3.02 -21.73 35.69
N LEU A 448 3.82 -22.30 36.60
CA LEU A 448 5.12 -22.89 36.30
C LEU A 448 5.14 -24.39 36.60
N GLY A 449 3.98 -24.99 36.87
CA GLY A 449 3.85 -26.41 37.19
C GLY A 449 4.59 -26.78 38.48
N THR A 450 4.54 -25.93 39.50
CA THR A 450 5.37 -26.08 40.72
C THR A 450 5.07 -27.33 41.56
N ASN A 451 3.95 -28.01 41.28
CA ASN A 451 3.56 -29.30 41.87
C ASN A 451 4.01 -30.52 41.04
N SER A 452 4.77 -30.31 39.96
CA SER A 452 5.30 -31.37 39.09
C SER A 452 6.83 -31.45 39.21
N VAL A 453 7.41 -32.62 38.88
CA VAL A 453 8.86 -32.88 38.97
C VAL A 453 9.67 -32.00 37.99
N ASP A 454 9.00 -31.35 37.02
CA ASP A 454 9.59 -30.51 35.96
C ASP A 454 9.09 -29.05 36.03
N ALA A 455 9.29 -28.38 37.17
CA ALA A 455 8.95 -26.96 37.29
C ALA A 455 9.76 -26.11 36.27
N SER A 456 9.08 -25.28 35.48
CA SER A 456 9.74 -24.46 34.45
C SER A 456 10.36 -23.19 35.03
N PRO A 457 11.56 -22.77 34.57
CA PRO A 457 12.19 -21.54 35.05
C PRO A 457 11.44 -20.30 34.57
N LEU A 458 11.26 -19.33 35.46
CA LEU A 458 10.67 -18.05 35.13
C LEU A 458 11.71 -17.13 34.47
N VAL A 459 11.43 -16.70 33.25
CA VAL A 459 12.23 -15.66 32.59
C VAL A 459 11.93 -14.31 33.22
N LEU A 460 12.96 -13.56 33.56
CA LEU A 460 12.92 -12.21 34.09
C LEU A 460 13.46 -11.25 33.05
N LYS A 461 12.77 -10.14 32.80
CA LYS A 461 13.20 -9.10 31.85
C LYS A 461 13.13 -7.73 32.50
N LEU A 462 14.16 -6.92 32.30
CA LEU A 462 14.23 -5.55 32.79
C LEU A 462 14.43 -4.53 31.66
N GLN A 463 13.91 -3.33 31.86
CA GLN A 463 14.16 -2.14 31.04
C GLN A 463 14.80 -1.05 31.92
N GLY A 464 15.59 -0.14 31.33
CA GLY A 464 16.33 0.86 32.11
C GLY A 464 17.46 0.26 32.96
N GLY A 465 18.02 1.06 33.85
CA GLY A 465 19.13 0.73 34.75
C GLY A 465 20.51 0.69 34.07
N ARG A 466 21.55 0.82 34.87
CA ARG A 466 22.96 0.72 34.47
C ARG A 466 23.52 -0.65 34.84
N ALA A 467 23.98 -1.40 33.85
CA ALA A 467 24.68 -2.67 34.09
C ALA A 467 25.97 -2.47 34.91
N PRO A 468 26.41 -3.44 35.71
CA PRO A 468 25.78 -4.74 35.91
C PRO A 468 24.50 -4.73 36.75
N PHE A 469 23.68 -5.76 36.59
CA PHE A 469 22.44 -5.99 37.33
C PHE A 469 22.59 -7.12 38.32
N ARG A 470 21.98 -6.94 39.50
CA ARG A 470 21.88 -7.97 40.53
C ARG A 470 20.40 -8.29 40.75
N TRP A 471 20.02 -9.52 40.44
CA TRP A 471 18.67 -10.00 40.67
C TRP A 471 18.55 -10.66 42.03
N LEU A 472 17.42 -10.44 42.69
CA LEU A 472 17.04 -11.04 43.95
C LEU A 472 15.65 -11.65 43.80
N ALA A 473 15.49 -12.89 44.25
CA ALA A 473 14.19 -13.51 44.47
C ALA A 473 14.00 -13.72 45.97
N ASN A 474 12.92 -13.17 46.53
CA ASN A 474 12.61 -13.26 47.96
C ASN A 474 13.78 -12.80 48.86
N GLY A 475 14.50 -11.76 48.42
CA GLY A 475 15.67 -11.21 49.12
C GLY A 475 16.96 -12.02 48.95
N LYS A 476 16.93 -13.19 48.30
CA LYS A 476 18.13 -14.00 48.00
C LYS A 476 18.67 -13.68 46.61
N PRO A 477 19.98 -13.47 46.44
CA PRO A 477 20.56 -13.15 45.14
C PRO A 477 20.48 -14.36 44.19
N LEU A 478 20.11 -14.11 42.94
CA LEU A 478 20.27 -15.10 41.86
C LEU A 478 21.76 -15.19 41.48
N VAL A 479 22.21 -16.36 41.03
CA VAL A 479 23.64 -16.61 40.76
C VAL A 479 24.14 -15.68 39.64
N GLY A 480 25.20 -14.91 39.95
CA GLY A 480 25.95 -14.11 38.98
C GLY A 480 25.65 -12.61 38.98
N ILE A 481 26.62 -11.83 38.53
CA ILE A 481 26.49 -10.41 38.18
C ILE A 481 26.23 -10.38 36.68
N ASP A 482 25.02 -10.03 36.25
CA ASP A 482 24.65 -10.13 34.84
C ASP A 482 24.71 -8.76 34.15
N ARG A 483 25.36 -8.69 33.00
CA ARG A 483 25.30 -7.50 32.13
C ARG A 483 24.07 -7.53 31.21
N ARG A 484 23.42 -8.70 31.10
CA ARG A 484 22.22 -8.89 30.28
C ARG A 484 21.00 -8.34 31.02
N ARG A 485 20.03 -7.86 30.25
CA ARG A 485 18.73 -7.34 30.74
C ARG A 485 17.70 -8.46 30.96
N THR A 486 18.15 -9.71 30.95
CA THR A 486 17.35 -10.91 31.05
C THR A 486 18.02 -11.87 32.02
N ALA A 487 17.24 -12.47 32.92
CA ALA A 487 17.70 -13.52 33.82
C ALA A 487 16.66 -14.64 33.87
N THR A 488 17.01 -15.77 34.46
CA THR A 488 16.10 -16.88 34.71
C THR A 488 16.12 -17.22 36.19
N TRP A 489 14.95 -17.43 36.78
CA TRP A 489 14.79 -17.80 38.18
C TRP A 489 13.96 -19.06 38.29
N GLN A 490 14.46 -20.03 39.05
CA GLN A 490 13.69 -21.21 39.42
C GLN A 490 12.98 -20.94 40.75
N PRO A 491 11.64 -20.99 40.82
CA PRO A 491 10.91 -20.81 42.07
C PRO A 491 11.20 -21.92 43.09
N ASP A 492 11.27 -21.56 44.37
CA ASP A 492 11.45 -22.50 45.49
C ASP A 492 10.15 -23.28 45.82
N GLY A 493 9.00 -22.86 45.27
CA GLY A 493 7.68 -23.47 45.47
C GLY A 493 6.52 -22.56 45.06
N ALA A 494 5.28 -23.04 45.20
CA ALA A 494 4.06 -22.27 44.95
C ALA A 494 3.86 -21.14 45.99
N GLY A 495 3.34 -19.99 45.56
CA GLY A 495 2.97 -18.87 46.43
C GLY A 495 3.50 -17.51 45.97
N TYR A 496 3.37 -16.50 46.84
CA TYR A 496 3.85 -15.16 46.54
C TYR A 496 5.37 -15.10 46.57
N SER A 497 5.95 -14.53 45.50
CA SER A 497 7.36 -14.24 45.40
C SER A 497 7.60 -12.78 45.03
N THR A 498 8.62 -12.17 45.64
CA THR A 498 9.04 -10.80 45.33
C THR A 498 10.34 -10.85 44.53
N LEU A 499 10.30 -10.31 43.32
CA LEU A 499 11.44 -10.23 42.42
C LEU A 499 11.96 -8.80 42.43
N THR A 500 13.25 -8.63 42.69
CA THR A 500 13.90 -7.32 42.75
C THR A 500 15.13 -7.30 41.87
N VAL A 501 15.36 -6.20 41.15
CA VAL A 501 16.60 -5.98 40.41
C VAL A 501 17.26 -4.70 40.87
N ILE A 502 18.57 -4.75 41.10
CA ILE A 502 19.40 -3.62 41.52
C ILE A 502 20.42 -3.35 40.42
N ASP A 503 20.54 -2.09 40.00
CA ASP A 503 21.53 -1.67 39.01
C ASP A 503 22.86 -1.22 39.66
N ALA A 504 23.88 -0.98 38.84
CA ALA A 504 25.21 -0.55 39.30
C ALA A 504 25.23 0.82 40.00
N ALA A 505 24.16 1.61 39.84
CA ALA A 505 23.96 2.88 40.51
C ALA A 505 23.19 2.72 41.83
N GLY A 506 22.90 1.49 42.27
CA GLY A 506 22.19 1.18 43.52
C GLY A 506 20.68 1.39 43.45
N ARG A 507 20.11 1.62 42.26
CA ARG A 507 18.66 1.82 42.09
C ARG A 507 17.99 0.47 41.93
N ALA A 508 16.84 0.30 42.59
CA ALA A 508 16.11 -0.95 42.62
C ALA A 508 14.70 -0.82 42.04
N ALA A 509 14.21 -1.91 41.44
CA ALA A 509 12.79 -2.09 41.15
C ALA A 509 12.34 -3.48 41.59
N SER A 510 11.12 -3.56 42.11
CA SER A 510 10.53 -4.78 42.65
C SER A 510 9.15 -5.02 42.07
N VAL A 511 8.81 -6.30 41.86
CA VAL A 511 7.46 -6.76 41.51
C VAL A 511 7.09 -7.93 42.42
N LYS A 512 5.80 -8.03 42.76
CA LYS A 512 5.22 -9.18 43.45
C LYS A 512 4.50 -10.06 42.44
N VAL A 513 4.77 -11.35 42.47
CA VAL A 513 4.12 -12.35 41.61
C VAL A 513 3.60 -13.51 42.43
N PHE A 514 2.55 -14.15 41.96
CA PHE A 514 2.04 -15.39 42.53
C PHE A 514 2.41 -16.53 41.59
N VAL A 515 3.17 -17.50 42.08
CA VAL A 515 3.59 -18.67 41.33
C VAL A 515 2.67 -19.84 41.71
N GLU A 516 2.10 -20.52 40.72
CA GLU A 516 1.28 -21.73 40.89
C GLU A 516 1.83 -22.94 40.10
#